data_AF-A0A7Y3A5C6-F1
#
_entry.id   AF-A0A7Y3A5C6-F1
#
_cell.length_a   1.000
_cell.length_b   1.000
_cell.length_c   1.000
_cell.angle_alpha   90.00
_cell.angle_beta   90.00
_cell.angle_gamma   90.00
#
_symmetry.space_group_name_H-M   'P 1'
#
loop_
_entity.id
_entity.type
_entity.pdbx_description
1 polymer ?
#
loop_
_entity_poly.entity_id
_entity_poly.type
_entity_poly.pdbx_seq_one_letter_code
_entity_poly.pdbx_strand_id
1 'polypeptide(L)'
;NGLIEAFNSRYLITSSEFESLQKLWSLYQEEEHDKMIKIAHDLGTSYTFLEPAILADKGKRSTDEKMGRPEKSLRQLIDKYGKDDFASIFRSFHKTESIYGYGDSQVKRLLESII
;
A
#
# COMPACT_ATOMS: atom_id res chain seq x y z
N ASN A 1 -13.52 -9.52 -18.58
CA ASN A 1 -13.42 -10.95 -18.23
C ASN A 1 -12.48 -11.26 -17.07
N GLY A 2 -11.70 -10.31 -16.54
CA GLY A 2 -10.72 -10.59 -15.48
C GLY A 2 -11.24 -11.24 -14.19
N LEU A 3 -12.48 -10.96 -13.75
CA LEU A 3 -13.05 -11.63 -12.57
C LEU A 3 -13.36 -13.11 -12.81
N ILE A 4 -13.81 -13.47 -14.02
CA ILE A 4 -14.08 -14.87 -14.39
C ILE A 4 -12.76 -15.63 -14.50
N GLU A 5 -11.74 -15.01 -15.09
CA GLU A 5 -10.39 -15.56 -15.16
C GLU A 5 -9.82 -15.79 -13.75
N ALA A 6 -9.87 -14.80 -12.87
CA ALA A 6 -9.40 -14.93 -11.49
C ALA A 6 -10.11 -16.04 -10.70
N PHE A 7 -11.42 -16.19 -10.90
CA PHE A 7 -12.19 -17.28 -10.27
C PHE A 7 -11.76 -18.66 -10.77
N ASN A 8 -11.54 -18.78 -12.08
CA ASN A 8 -11.12 -20.03 -12.71
C ASN A 8 -9.67 -20.39 -12.37
N SER A 9 -8.79 -19.40 -12.24
CA SER A 9 -7.38 -19.55 -11.87
C SER A 9 -7.13 -19.38 -10.37
N ARG A 10 -8.14 -19.67 -9.54
CA ARG A 10 -8.02 -19.53 -8.08
C ARG A 10 -6.85 -20.35 -7.54
N TYR A 11 -6.15 -19.77 -6.57
CA TYR A 11 -5.04 -20.42 -5.89
C TYR A 11 -5.55 -21.15 -4.65
N LEU A 12 -5.21 -22.43 -4.50
CA LEU A 12 -5.49 -23.17 -3.27
C LEU A 12 -4.39 -22.87 -2.26
N ILE A 13 -4.77 -22.27 -1.14
CA ILE A 13 -3.86 -22.02 -0.01
C ILE A 13 -3.68 -23.32 0.76
N THR A 14 -2.44 -23.81 0.83
CA THR A 14 -2.07 -24.98 1.64
C THR A 14 -2.03 -24.64 3.13
N SER A 15 -2.07 -25.66 4.00
CA SER A 15 -1.99 -25.44 5.45
C SER A 15 -0.70 -24.73 5.87
N SER A 16 0.44 -25.05 5.25
CA SER A 16 1.72 -24.41 5.57
C SER A 16 1.76 -22.94 5.14
N GLU A 17 1.19 -22.61 3.98
CA GLU A 17 1.05 -21.21 3.55
C GLU A 17 0.09 -20.45 4.47
N PHE A 18 -1.02 -21.07 4.86
CA PHE A 18 -1.98 -20.48 5.79
C PHE A 18 -1.35 -20.14 7.14
N GLU A 19 -0.54 -21.03 7.70
CA GLU A 19 0.22 -20.77 8.93
C GLU A 19 1.19 -19.58 8.78
N SER A 20 1.85 -19.46 7.64
CA SER A 20 2.74 -18.33 7.33
C SER A 20 1.95 -17.01 7.18
N LEU A 21 0.82 -17.04 6.48
CA LEU A 21 -0.06 -15.88 6.33
C LEU A 21 -0.65 -15.44 7.68
N GLN A 22 -0.99 -16.37 8.56
CA GLN A 22 -1.48 -16.06 9.91
C GLN A 22 -0.43 -15.30 10.73
N LYS A 23 0.86 -15.68 10.64
CA LYS A 23 1.95 -14.98 11.34
C LYS A 23 2.10 -13.53 10.90
N LEU A 24 1.82 -13.21 9.63
CA LEU A 24 1.87 -11.84 9.13
C LEU A 24 0.91 -10.92 9.89
N TRP A 25 -0.24 -11.41 10.33
CA TRP A 25 -1.20 -10.60 11.08
C TRP A 25 -0.64 -10.12 12.42
N SER A 26 -0.07 -11.02 13.22
CA SER A 26 0.55 -10.65 14.50
C SER A 26 1.73 -9.70 14.30
N LEU A 27 2.59 -9.97 13.31
CA LEU A 27 3.73 -9.11 13.00
C LEU A 27 3.30 -7.72 12.50
N TYR A 28 2.21 -7.63 11.74
CA TYR A 28 1.64 -6.35 11.32
C TYR A 28 1.20 -5.51 12.52
N GLN A 29 0.54 -6.13 13.51
CA GLN A 29 0.11 -5.46 14.74
C GLN A 29 1.30 -4.95 15.58
N GLU A 30 2.39 -5.71 15.59
CA GLU A 30 3.64 -5.38 16.29
C GLU A 30 4.58 -4.47 15.48
N GLU A 31 4.19 -4.09 14.25
CA GLU A 31 4.97 -3.23 13.37
C GLU A 31 6.33 -3.84 12.94
N GLU A 32 6.39 -5.16 12.87
CA GLU A 32 7.60 -5.94 12.62
C GLU A 32 7.83 -6.18 11.10
N HIS A 33 7.90 -5.09 10.32
CA HIS A 33 7.95 -5.15 8.85
C HIS A 33 9.08 -6.01 8.30
N ASP A 34 10.26 -6.00 8.92
CA ASP A 34 11.41 -6.77 8.42
C ASP A 34 11.19 -8.28 8.55
N LYS A 35 10.51 -8.73 9.61
CA LYS A 35 10.08 -10.13 9.77
C LYS A 35 8.99 -10.49 8.76
N MET A 36 8.07 -9.57 8.48
CA MET A 36 7.02 -9.77 7.47
C MET A 36 7.62 -9.95 6.06
N ILE A 37 8.63 -9.14 5.70
CA ILE A 37 9.32 -9.26 4.40
C ILE A 37 9.95 -10.64 4.26
N LYS A 38 10.60 -11.15 5.30
CA LYS A 38 11.17 -12.51 5.29
C LYS A 38 10.10 -13.57 5.00
N ILE A 39 8.95 -13.50 5.68
CA ILE A 39 7.83 -14.43 5.42
C ILE A 39 7.30 -14.28 3.99
N ALA A 40 7.21 -13.06 3.46
CA ALA A 40 6.80 -12.82 2.08
C ALA A 40 7.77 -13.45 1.07
N HIS A 41 9.08 -13.39 1.32
CA HIS A 41 10.09 -14.07 0.51
C HIS A 41 9.97 -15.60 0.59
N ASP A 42 9.74 -16.14 1.79
CA ASP A 42 9.58 -17.59 2.01
C ASP A 42 8.31 -18.14 1.33
N LEU A 43 7.23 -17.36 1.27
CA LEU A 43 5.99 -17.68 0.55
C LEU A 43 6.15 -17.67 -0.98
N GLY A 44 7.22 -17.04 -1.49
CA GLY A 44 7.61 -17.11 -2.89
C GLY A 44 6.67 -16.43 -3.88
N THR A 45 6.71 -16.88 -5.13
CA THR A 45 6.13 -16.17 -6.29
C THR A 45 4.61 -16.21 -6.37
N SER A 46 3.94 -17.09 -5.61
CA SER A 46 2.47 -17.12 -5.53
C SER A 46 1.89 -15.89 -4.83
N TYR A 47 2.72 -15.17 -4.05
CA TYR A 47 2.31 -14.04 -3.22
C TYR A 47 3.15 -12.77 -3.48
N THR A 48 3.49 -12.51 -4.75
CA THR A 48 4.31 -11.36 -5.18
C THR A 48 3.77 -9.99 -4.75
N PHE A 49 2.49 -9.90 -4.36
CA PHE A 49 1.88 -8.68 -3.86
C PHE A 49 2.22 -8.36 -2.39
N LEU A 50 2.69 -9.34 -1.60
CA LEU A 50 2.93 -9.17 -0.16
C LEU A 50 4.06 -8.17 0.13
N GLU A 51 5.25 -8.38 -0.43
CA GLU A 51 6.38 -7.49 -0.17
C GLU A 51 6.09 -6.03 -0.58
N PRO A 52 5.56 -5.74 -1.78
CA PRO A 52 5.15 -4.37 -2.13
C PRO A 52 4.15 -3.75 -1.14
N ALA A 53 3.17 -4.54 -0.66
CA ALA A 53 2.19 -4.06 0.32
C ALA A 53 2.84 -3.77 1.68
N ILE A 54 3.74 -4.64 2.15
CA ILE A 54 4.48 -4.46 3.40
C ILE A 54 5.39 -3.23 3.32
N LEU A 55 6.09 -3.04 2.21
CA LEU A 55 6.95 -1.87 1.99
C LEU A 55 6.15 -0.58 1.88
N ALA A 56 4.99 -0.62 1.21
CA ALA A 56 4.06 0.49 1.18
C ALA A 56 3.60 0.84 2.61
N ASP A 57 3.19 -0.16 3.39
CA ASP A 57 2.78 0.03 4.78
C ASP A 57 3.89 0.65 5.64
N LYS A 58 5.11 0.12 5.55
CA LYS A 58 6.31 0.67 6.21
C LYS A 58 6.56 2.13 5.83
N GLY A 59 6.40 2.45 4.54
CA GLY A 59 6.62 3.78 3.99
C GLY A 59 5.47 4.77 4.18
N LYS A 60 4.28 4.32 4.63
CA LYS A 60 3.11 5.19 4.81
C LYS A 60 3.24 6.11 6.03
N ARG A 61 4.01 5.68 7.02
CA ARG A 61 4.08 6.34 8.32
C ARG A 61 4.83 7.65 8.24
N SER A 62 4.18 8.68 8.72
CA SER A 62 4.80 9.96 9.02
C SER A 62 5.29 9.92 10.46
N THR A 63 6.50 10.39 10.69
CA THR A 63 6.97 10.69 12.06
C THR A 63 6.88 12.19 12.27
N ASP A 64 6.95 12.65 13.51
CA ASP A 64 6.88 14.08 13.85
C ASP A 64 7.88 14.95 13.08
N GLU A 65 8.97 14.34 12.58
CA GLU A 65 10.02 15.01 11.83
C GLU A 65 9.96 14.78 10.31
N LYS A 66 9.19 13.79 9.82
CA LYS A 66 9.27 13.35 8.43
C LYS A 66 7.94 12.89 7.87
N MET A 67 7.58 13.49 6.73
CA MET A 67 6.46 13.05 5.91
C MET A 67 6.62 11.60 5.44
N GLY A 68 5.53 10.85 5.49
CA GLY A 68 5.39 9.54 4.85
C GLY A 68 5.50 9.64 3.32
N ARG A 69 5.69 8.50 2.65
CA ARG A 69 5.76 8.43 1.18
C ARG A 69 4.48 8.96 0.48
N PRO A 70 3.25 8.64 0.96
CA PRO A 70 2.03 9.22 0.39
C PRO A 70 2.01 10.75 0.40
N GLU A 71 2.37 11.35 1.54
CA GLU A 71 2.41 12.81 1.71
C GLU A 71 3.45 13.47 0.82
N LYS A 72 4.66 12.89 0.72
CA LYS A 72 5.70 13.35 -0.21
C LYS A 72 5.23 13.34 -1.65
N SER A 73 4.52 12.28 -2.05
CA SER A 73 3.95 12.16 -3.39
C SER A 73 2.91 13.26 -3.63
N LEU A 74 2.01 13.51 -2.68
CA LEU A 74 1.03 14.61 -2.77
C LEU A 74 1.69 15.99 -2.81
N ARG A 75 2.75 16.23 -2.04
CA ARG A 75 3.51 17.50 -2.08
C ARG A 75 4.08 17.77 -3.47
N GLN A 76 4.67 16.76 -4.10
CA GLN A 76 5.18 16.88 -5.47
C GLN A 76 4.05 17.14 -6.49
N LEU A 77 2.86 16.58 -6.27
CA LEU A 77 1.71 16.80 -7.13
C LEU A 77 1.11 18.19 -6.95
N ILE A 78 1.11 18.74 -5.72
CA ILE A 78 0.77 20.14 -5.45
C ILE A 78 1.74 21.07 -6.20
N ASP A 79 3.04 20.82 -6.13
CA ASP A 79 4.04 21.64 -6.82
C ASP A 79 3.86 21.59 -8.35
N LYS A 80 3.36 20.47 -8.88
CA LYS A 80 3.12 20.27 -10.32
C LYS A 80 1.83 20.89 -10.84
N TYR A 81 0.71 20.70 -10.14
CA TYR A 81 -0.62 21.07 -10.64
C TYR A 81 -1.23 22.29 -9.94
N GLY A 82 -0.68 22.70 -8.79
CA GLY A 82 -1.27 23.69 -7.90
C GLY A 82 -2.25 23.05 -6.92
N LYS A 83 -2.29 23.61 -5.70
CA LYS A 83 -3.08 23.07 -4.57
C LYS A 83 -4.60 23.01 -4.81
N ASP A 84 -5.11 23.84 -5.72
CA ASP A 84 -6.55 23.97 -5.97
C ASP A 84 -7.08 22.96 -7.00
N ASP A 85 -6.21 22.28 -7.77
CA ASP A 85 -6.60 21.24 -8.73
C ASP A 85 -6.59 19.84 -8.10
N PHE A 86 -7.51 19.62 -7.17
CA PHE A 86 -7.68 18.33 -6.49
C PHE A 86 -7.92 17.19 -7.49
N ALA A 87 -8.65 17.42 -8.57
CA ALA A 87 -9.00 16.37 -9.54
C ALA A 87 -7.76 15.83 -10.25
N SER A 88 -6.84 16.69 -10.68
CA SER A 88 -5.58 16.28 -11.32
C SER A 88 -4.59 15.66 -10.34
N ILE A 89 -4.53 16.18 -9.11
CA ILE A 89 -3.74 15.59 -8.01
C ILE A 89 -4.23 14.17 -7.73
N PHE A 90 -5.53 13.98 -7.46
CA PHE A 90 -6.11 12.69 -7.09
C PHE A 90 -5.91 11.64 -8.19
N ARG A 91 -6.20 11.97 -9.46
CA ARG A 91 -5.99 11.05 -10.58
C ARG A 91 -4.53 10.63 -10.71
N SER A 92 -3.60 11.57 -10.55
CA SER A 92 -2.16 11.29 -10.65
C SER A 92 -1.68 10.45 -9.47
N PHE A 93 -2.10 10.81 -8.25
CA PHE A 93 -1.80 10.05 -7.04
C PHE A 93 -2.29 8.61 -7.16
N HIS A 94 -3.54 8.39 -7.56
CA HIS A 94 -4.09 7.05 -7.71
C HIS A 94 -3.36 6.25 -8.81
N LYS A 95 -2.86 6.90 -9.86
CA LYS A 95 -2.09 6.22 -10.92
C LYS A 95 -0.76 5.67 -10.42
N THR A 96 -0.09 6.36 -9.49
CA THR A 96 1.27 5.99 -9.04
C THR A 96 1.32 5.36 -7.65
N GLU A 97 0.31 5.64 -6.82
CA GLU A 97 0.26 5.28 -5.40
C GLU A 97 -1.02 4.48 -5.07
N SER A 98 -1.61 3.78 -6.05
CA SER A 98 -2.79 2.92 -5.86
C SER A 98 -2.57 1.83 -4.80
N ILE A 99 -1.32 1.45 -4.54
CA ILE A 99 -0.93 0.45 -3.55
C ILE A 99 -1.43 0.79 -2.13
N TYR A 100 -1.64 2.07 -1.81
CA TYR A 100 -2.18 2.48 -0.51
C TYR A 100 -3.70 2.30 -0.39
N GLY A 101 -4.41 2.08 -1.50
CA GLY A 101 -5.85 1.88 -1.51
C GLY A 101 -6.67 3.09 -1.04
N TYR A 102 -6.10 4.30 -1.06
CA TYR A 102 -6.82 5.49 -0.63
C TYR A 102 -7.91 5.91 -1.63
N GLY A 103 -9.11 6.14 -1.11
CA GLY A 103 -10.20 6.81 -1.81
C GLY A 103 -10.02 8.33 -1.86
N ASP A 104 -10.87 8.99 -2.64
CA ASP A 104 -10.88 10.44 -2.82
C ASP A 104 -10.94 11.22 -1.50
N SER A 105 -11.87 10.85 -0.60
CA SER A 105 -12.02 11.52 0.70
C SER A 105 -10.79 11.34 1.60
N GLN A 106 -10.09 10.20 1.52
CA GLN A 106 -8.87 9.95 2.27
C GLN A 106 -7.71 10.79 1.71
N VAL A 107 -7.56 10.84 0.38
CA VAL A 107 -6.54 11.67 -0.27
C VAL A 107 -6.77 13.15 0.03
N LYS A 108 -8.03 13.62 0.02
CA LYS A 108 -8.36 15.01 0.35
C LYS A 108 -7.93 15.37 1.77
N ARG A 109 -8.23 14.53 2.76
CA ARG A 109 -7.80 14.75 4.15
C ARG A 109 -6.29 14.76 4.29
N LEU A 110 -5.59 13.86 3.59
CA LEU A 110 -4.13 13.83 3.59
C LEU A 110 -3.51 15.07 2.93
N LEU A 111 -4.15 15.59 1.89
CA LEU A 111 -3.73 16.83 1.23
C LEU A 111 -3.90 18.04 2.18
N GLU A 112 -5.04 18.12 2.88
CA GLU A 112 -5.34 19.17 3.85
C GLU A 112 -4.37 19.16 5.04
N SER A 113 -3.83 18.00 5.44
CA SER A 113 -2.87 17.91 6.54
C SER A 113 -1.44 18.35 6.19
N ILE A 114 -1.14 18.61 4.91
CA ILE A 114 0.22 18.97 4.44
C ILE A 114 0.30 20.32 3.72
N ILE A 115 -0.82 21.03 3.61
CA ILE A 115 -0.93 22.38 3.03
C ILE A 115 -0.73 23.45 4.11
#